data_AF-A0A2G8TE55-F1
#
_entry.id   AF-A0A2G8TE55-F1
#
_cell.length_a   1.000
_cell.length_b   1.000
_cell.length_c   1.000
_cell.angle_alpha   90.00
_cell.angle_beta   90.00
_cell.angle_gamma   90.00
#
_symmetry.space_group_name_H-M   'P 1'
#
loop_
_entity.id
_entity.type
_entity.pdbx_description
1 polymer ?
#
loop_
_entity_poly.entity_id
_entity_poly.type
_entity_poly.pdbx_seq_one_letter_code
_entity_poly.pdbx_strand_id
1 'polypeptide(L)'
;MTRKILIVLAALAAAVLLAVIVAWPREQFVPAASPAAVASTPENIARGAYLAAAGDCMACHTVRGGEKYAGGRAMETPFGELHVPNITSDRDTGIGAWSADDFWRALHNGKSRDGRLLYPAFPYTNYTKVTRADADAMYAFFQSVPAVKRRNTPHRLNFPYNQQIALAGWRLMYFTPGVFEPVPAQSPAWNRGAYLVEGLGHCSACHSPRNAAGAIEGGLGGGLIPTIGWYAPSLTSDAEAGLGSWAVPEIVQLLKTGQSPRSTVFGPMAEVVFKSLQHVREPDVAAMAIYLKSLPAAPAPTREPIKGPQVDQLIAQGKNLYETHCIDCHGADGKGLPPAYPPLAGNRAITMDHSVNAVRIVLNGGFAPGTAGNPRPYGMPPFSHLLDDAEVAAVASYIRASWGNTAPPVSTAEVNRYRSTPLD
;
A
#
# COMPACT_ATOMS: atom_id res chain seq x y z
N MET A 1 -17.11 10.42 -48.07
CA MET A 1 -15.65 10.28 -47.83
C MET A 1 -15.03 9.57 -49.02
N THR A 2 -14.03 10.17 -49.66
CA THR A 2 -13.39 9.61 -50.86
C THR A 2 -12.54 8.38 -50.51
N ARG A 3 -12.57 7.36 -51.39
CA ARG A 3 -11.83 6.08 -51.26
C ARG A 3 -10.36 6.25 -50.88
N LYS A 4 -9.74 7.38 -51.27
CA LYS A 4 -8.36 7.76 -50.92
C LYS A 4 -8.16 8.02 -49.42
N ILE A 5 -9.11 8.67 -48.74
CA ILE A 5 -9.05 8.95 -47.30
C ILE A 5 -9.12 7.64 -46.50
N LEU A 6 -9.99 6.72 -46.91
CA LEU A 6 -10.09 5.39 -46.28
C LEU A 6 -8.79 4.57 -46.42
N ILE A 7 -8.13 4.63 -47.58
CA ILE A 7 -6.85 3.95 -47.81
C ILE A 7 -5.75 4.55 -46.94
N VAL A 8 -5.67 5.88 -46.82
CA VAL A 8 -4.67 6.55 -45.98
C VAL A 8 -4.89 6.24 -44.49
N LEU A 9 -6.14 6.26 -44.02
CA LEU A 9 -6.47 5.90 -42.64
C LEU A 9 -6.16 4.43 -42.35
N ALA A 10 -6.45 3.52 -43.27
CA ALA A 10 -6.11 2.10 -43.14
C ALA A 10 -4.60 1.87 -43.12
N ALA A 11 -3.84 2.57 -43.96
CA ALA A 11 -2.38 2.49 -44.00
C ALA A 11 -1.74 3.06 -42.73
N LEU A 12 -2.24 4.18 -42.20
CA LEU A 12 -1.81 4.73 -40.92
C LEU A 12 -2.15 3.79 -39.76
N ALA A 13 -3.36 3.23 -39.73
CA ALA A 13 -3.74 2.26 -38.72
C ALA A 13 -2.85 1.01 -38.80
N ALA A 14 -2.56 0.48 -39.98
CA ALA A 14 -1.66 -0.65 -40.18
C ALA A 14 -0.21 -0.33 -39.79
N ALA A 15 0.29 0.87 -40.09
CA ALA A 15 1.61 1.32 -39.70
C ALA A 15 1.74 1.50 -38.19
N VAL A 16 0.71 2.04 -37.52
CA VAL A 16 0.64 2.11 -36.05
C VAL A 16 0.54 0.71 -35.46
N LEU A 17 -0.28 -0.18 -36.02
CA LEU A 17 -0.40 -1.56 -35.56
C LEU A 17 0.93 -2.31 -35.69
N LEU A 18 1.62 -2.15 -36.83
CA LEU A 18 2.92 -2.75 -37.08
C LEU A 18 4.00 -2.15 -36.18
N ALA A 19 4.00 -0.82 -35.98
CA ALA A 19 4.90 -0.17 -35.03
C ALA A 19 4.65 -0.65 -33.60
N VAL A 20 3.40 -0.85 -33.19
CA VAL A 20 3.04 -1.44 -31.88
C VAL A 20 3.50 -2.88 -31.78
N ILE A 21 3.36 -3.69 -32.85
CA ILE A 21 3.80 -5.10 -32.87
C ILE A 21 5.33 -5.22 -32.85
N VAL A 22 6.03 -4.37 -33.60
CA VAL A 22 7.50 -4.35 -33.71
C VAL A 22 8.13 -3.73 -32.47
N ALA A 23 7.55 -2.67 -31.92
CA ALA A 23 7.95 -2.08 -30.65
C ALA A 23 7.40 -2.86 -29.43
N TRP A 24 6.57 -3.90 -29.64
CA TRP A 24 6.10 -4.76 -28.56
C TRP A 24 7.30 -5.58 -28.06
N PRO A 25 7.82 -5.27 -26.87
CA PRO A 25 9.12 -5.77 -26.49
C PRO A 25 8.95 -7.20 -25.99
N ARG A 26 9.15 -8.18 -26.90
CA ARG A 26 9.34 -9.58 -26.51
C ARG A 26 10.56 -9.74 -25.59
N GLU A 27 11.50 -8.81 -25.63
CA GLU A 27 12.70 -8.74 -24.78
C GLU A 27 12.46 -8.13 -23.38
N GLN A 28 11.38 -7.37 -23.18
CA GLN A 28 10.95 -6.93 -21.85
C GLN A 28 10.00 -7.97 -21.22
N PHE A 29 10.30 -9.25 -21.35
CA PHE A 29 9.64 -10.28 -20.57
C PHE A 29 10.71 -11.06 -19.84
N VAL A 30 10.49 -11.32 -18.56
CA VAL A 30 11.33 -12.28 -17.86
C VAL A 30 10.95 -13.68 -18.37
N PRO A 31 11.90 -14.47 -18.91
CA PRO A 31 11.63 -15.79 -19.46
C PRO A 31 10.93 -16.68 -18.43
N ALA A 32 9.96 -17.47 -18.89
CA ALA A 32 9.17 -18.33 -18.02
C ALA A 32 9.79 -19.71 -17.79
N ALA A 33 10.82 -20.11 -18.54
CA ALA A 33 11.40 -21.44 -18.43
C ALA A 33 12.18 -21.60 -17.12
N SER A 34 11.76 -22.55 -16.27
CA SER A 34 12.52 -22.93 -15.08
C SER A 34 13.63 -23.91 -15.45
N PRO A 35 14.87 -23.75 -14.95
CA PRO A 35 15.87 -24.81 -14.99
C PRO A 35 15.46 -26.04 -14.15
N ALA A 36 14.60 -25.86 -13.15
CA ALA A 36 13.99 -26.93 -12.36
C ALA A 36 12.70 -26.40 -11.72
N ALA A 37 11.56 -27.04 -11.97
CA ALA A 37 10.37 -26.77 -11.18
C ALA A 37 10.69 -27.12 -9.72
N VAL A 38 10.59 -26.15 -8.81
CA VAL A 38 10.80 -26.42 -7.38
C VAL A 38 9.79 -27.48 -6.93
N ALA A 39 10.30 -28.63 -6.47
CA ALA A 39 9.46 -29.72 -6.02
C ALA A 39 8.57 -29.30 -4.84
N SER A 40 7.33 -29.80 -4.78
CA SER A 40 6.38 -29.57 -3.68
C SER A 40 6.79 -30.32 -2.40
N THR A 41 8.03 -30.11 -1.94
CA THR A 41 8.53 -30.65 -0.68
C THR A 41 7.96 -29.83 0.49
N PRO A 42 7.88 -30.40 1.71
CA PRO A 42 7.45 -29.67 2.90
C PRO A 42 8.22 -28.37 3.14
N GLU A 43 9.53 -28.35 2.85
CA GLU A 43 10.40 -27.18 3.01
C GLU A 43 10.02 -26.05 2.04
N ASN A 44 9.75 -26.40 0.77
CA ASN A 44 9.35 -25.42 -0.23
C ASN A 44 7.93 -24.88 0.02
N ILE A 45 7.01 -25.73 0.48
CA ILE A 45 5.67 -25.31 0.90
C ILE A 45 5.77 -24.36 2.11
N ALA A 46 6.58 -24.67 3.11
CA ALA A 46 6.79 -23.80 4.27
C ALA A 46 7.43 -22.46 3.88
N ARG A 47 8.42 -22.47 2.98
CA ARG A 47 9.01 -21.25 2.40
C ARG A 47 7.98 -20.45 1.62
N GLY A 48 7.14 -21.11 0.82
CA GLY A 48 6.06 -20.47 0.08
C GLY A 48 5.02 -19.82 0.98
N ALA A 49 4.62 -20.49 2.05
CA ALA A 49 3.71 -19.94 3.06
C ALA A 49 4.29 -18.68 3.71
N TYR A 50 5.58 -18.72 4.06
CA TYR A 50 6.31 -17.59 4.59
C TYR A 50 6.33 -16.39 3.63
N LEU A 51 6.65 -16.64 2.36
CA LEU A 51 6.71 -15.60 1.33
C LEU A 51 5.31 -15.05 0.98
N ALA A 52 4.28 -15.88 0.98
CA ALA A 52 2.89 -15.44 0.79
C ALA A 52 2.40 -14.56 1.95
N ALA A 53 2.85 -14.82 3.18
CA ALA A 53 2.60 -13.94 4.31
C ALA A 53 3.36 -12.62 4.16
N ALA A 54 4.67 -12.66 3.85
CA ALA A 54 5.48 -11.46 3.61
C ALA A 54 4.95 -10.61 2.43
N GLY A 55 4.38 -11.26 1.42
CA GLY A 55 3.76 -10.65 0.24
C GLY A 55 2.37 -10.06 0.48
N ASP A 56 1.84 -10.19 1.70
CA ASP A 56 0.50 -9.76 2.11
C ASP A 56 -0.63 -10.37 1.25
N CYS A 57 -0.43 -11.57 0.71
CA CYS A 57 -1.39 -12.18 -0.22
C CYS A 57 -2.78 -12.38 0.41
N MET A 58 -2.82 -12.65 1.72
CA MET A 58 -4.07 -12.90 2.44
C MET A 58 -4.93 -11.63 2.57
N ALA A 59 -4.34 -10.43 2.68
CA ALA A 59 -5.08 -9.18 2.84
C ALA A 59 -5.98 -8.85 1.64
N CYS A 60 -5.51 -9.21 0.44
CA CYS A 60 -6.26 -9.05 -0.79
C CYS A 60 -7.15 -10.27 -1.09
N HIS A 61 -6.59 -11.48 -0.99
CA HIS A 61 -7.26 -12.69 -1.46
C HIS A 61 -8.19 -13.34 -0.43
N THR A 62 -8.51 -12.67 0.68
CA THR A 62 -9.45 -13.19 1.70
C THR A 62 -10.39 -12.08 2.14
N VAL A 63 -11.69 -12.28 1.95
CA VAL A 63 -12.71 -11.39 2.52
C VAL A 63 -12.87 -11.62 4.02
N ARG A 64 -13.34 -10.62 4.76
CA ARG A 64 -13.59 -10.74 6.20
C ARG A 64 -14.58 -11.87 6.47
N GLY A 65 -14.18 -12.82 7.33
CA GLY A 65 -14.98 -14.01 7.66
C GLY A 65 -15.08 -15.05 6.53
N GLY A 66 -14.36 -14.86 5.42
CA GLY A 66 -14.35 -15.80 4.30
C GLY A 66 -13.23 -16.84 4.39
N GLU A 67 -13.29 -17.80 3.45
CA GLU A 67 -12.27 -18.83 3.28
C GLU A 67 -10.93 -18.22 2.81
N LYS A 68 -9.83 -18.72 3.40
CA LYS A 68 -8.47 -18.22 3.12
C LYS A 68 -8.17 -18.32 1.62
N TYR A 69 -7.70 -17.22 1.05
CA TYR A 69 -7.26 -17.11 -0.35
C TYR A 69 -8.33 -17.32 -1.43
N ALA A 70 -9.62 -17.43 -1.04
CA ALA A 70 -10.73 -17.64 -1.97
C ALA A 70 -11.16 -16.39 -2.77
N GLY A 71 -10.44 -15.27 -2.62
CA GLY A 71 -10.69 -14.01 -3.29
C GLY A 71 -12.00 -13.35 -2.85
N GLY A 72 -12.47 -12.41 -3.68
CA GLY A 72 -13.79 -11.80 -3.54
C GLY A 72 -13.85 -10.40 -3.02
N ARG A 73 -12.74 -9.88 -2.52
CA ARG A 73 -12.66 -8.47 -2.12
C ARG A 73 -12.89 -7.60 -3.35
N ALA A 74 -13.85 -6.68 -3.25
CA ALA A 74 -13.98 -5.57 -4.18
C ALA A 74 -13.01 -4.46 -3.74
N MET A 75 -12.34 -3.85 -4.70
CA MET A 75 -11.41 -2.76 -4.50
C MET A 75 -11.83 -1.62 -5.40
N GLU A 76 -12.34 -0.55 -4.80
CA GLU A 76 -12.65 0.67 -5.53
C GLU A 76 -11.37 1.38 -5.93
N THR A 77 -11.34 1.88 -7.15
CA THR A 77 -10.25 2.72 -7.66
C THR A 77 -10.86 3.92 -8.41
N PRO A 78 -10.08 4.98 -8.66
CA PRO A 78 -10.52 6.07 -9.53
C PRO A 78 -10.93 5.62 -10.95
N PHE A 79 -10.54 4.40 -11.35
CA PHE A 79 -10.79 3.84 -12.68
C PHE A 79 -11.98 2.85 -12.72
N GLY A 80 -12.66 2.68 -11.58
CA GLY A 80 -13.74 1.71 -11.37
C GLY A 80 -13.35 0.61 -10.38
N GLU A 81 -14.15 -0.44 -10.31
CA GLU A 81 -14.02 -1.48 -9.29
C GLU A 81 -13.27 -2.71 -9.82
N LEU A 82 -12.26 -3.13 -9.06
CA LEU A 82 -11.52 -4.37 -9.26
C LEU A 82 -12.01 -5.44 -8.28
N HIS A 83 -11.93 -6.71 -8.67
CA HIS A 83 -12.30 -7.82 -7.80
C HIS A 83 -11.13 -8.79 -7.70
N VAL A 84 -10.72 -9.08 -6.47
CA VAL A 84 -9.58 -9.95 -6.21
C VAL A 84 -9.97 -11.41 -6.51
N PRO A 85 -9.19 -12.15 -7.32
CA PRO A 85 -9.53 -13.51 -7.69
C PRO A 85 -9.24 -14.54 -6.59
N ASN A 86 -9.86 -15.71 -6.69
CA ASN A 86 -9.54 -16.91 -5.94
C ASN A 86 -8.19 -17.47 -6.38
N ILE A 87 -7.27 -17.70 -5.42
CA ILE A 87 -5.94 -18.28 -5.67
C ILE A 87 -5.72 -19.59 -4.90
N THR A 88 -6.79 -20.25 -4.47
CA THR A 88 -6.73 -21.60 -3.90
C THR A 88 -6.38 -22.65 -4.97
N SER A 89 -6.12 -23.89 -4.55
CA SER A 89 -5.83 -25.03 -5.44
C SER A 89 -7.05 -25.54 -6.23
N ASP A 90 -8.21 -24.87 -6.16
CA ASP A 90 -9.36 -25.23 -6.98
C ASP A 90 -9.03 -25.11 -8.47
N ARG A 91 -9.34 -26.15 -9.26
CA ARG A 91 -8.96 -26.24 -10.67
C ARG A 91 -9.84 -25.39 -11.60
N ASP A 92 -11.09 -25.16 -11.22
CA ASP A 92 -12.09 -24.49 -12.06
C ASP A 92 -12.09 -22.97 -11.84
N THR A 93 -11.94 -22.55 -10.57
CA THR A 93 -12.14 -21.17 -10.14
C THR A 93 -10.91 -20.56 -9.45
N GLY A 94 -9.97 -21.39 -8.99
CA GLY A 94 -8.69 -20.99 -8.42
C GLY A 94 -7.52 -21.11 -9.41
N ILE A 95 -6.33 -21.37 -8.88
CA ILE A 95 -5.09 -21.56 -9.66
C ILE A 95 -4.64 -23.02 -9.75
N GLY A 96 -5.50 -23.99 -9.39
CA GLY A 96 -5.15 -25.42 -9.40
C GLY A 96 -4.85 -26.03 -10.79
N ALA A 97 -5.24 -25.34 -11.86
CA ALA A 97 -4.93 -25.73 -13.23
C ALA A 97 -3.76 -24.94 -13.86
N TRP A 98 -3.15 -24.03 -13.10
CA TRP A 98 -1.98 -23.27 -13.55
C TRP A 98 -0.74 -24.16 -13.51
N SER A 99 0.32 -23.71 -14.16
CA SER A 99 1.69 -24.22 -13.98
C SER A 99 2.51 -23.23 -13.16
N ALA A 100 3.67 -23.66 -12.68
CA ALA A 100 4.64 -22.76 -12.04
C ALA A 100 5.06 -21.62 -12.99
N ASP A 101 5.18 -21.91 -14.29
CA ASP A 101 5.49 -20.91 -15.32
C ASP A 101 4.34 -19.91 -15.51
N ASP A 102 3.09 -20.32 -15.38
CA ASP A 102 1.93 -19.41 -15.43
C ASP A 102 1.95 -18.46 -14.22
N PHE A 103 2.21 -19.01 -13.04
CA PHE A 103 2.33 -18.23 -11.80
C PHE A 103 3.49 -17.22 -11.87
N TRP A 104 4.66 -17.67 -12.35
CA TRP A 104 5.81 -16.81 -12.62
C TRP A 104 5.46 -15.68 -13.58
N ARG A 105 4.80 -15.97 -14.71
CA ARG A 105 4.38 -14.94 -15.68
C ARG A 105 3.38 -13.95 -15.10
N ALA A 106 2.51 -14.37 -14.18
CA ALA A 106 1.61 -13.44 -13.50
C ALA A 106 2.42 -12.45 -12.66
N LEU A 107 3.30 -12.96 -11.78
CA LEU A 107 4.12 -12.11 -10.89
C LEU A 107 5.10 -11.21 -11.64
N HIS A 108 5.74 -11.71 -12.70
CA HIS A 108 6.85 -11.02 -13.37
C HIS A 108 6.43 -10.19 -14.56
N ASN A 109 5.35 -10.57 -15.22
CA ASN A 109 4.98 -9.98 -16.50
C ASN A 109 3.58 -9.38 -16.49
N GLY A 110 2.84 -9.52 -15.38
CA GLY A 110 1.46 -9.09 -15.28
C GLY A 110 0.57 -9.83 -16.27
N LYS A 111 0.80 -11.14 -16.47
CA LYS A 111 0.09 -11.95 -17.47
C LYS A 111 -0.54 -13.18 -16.84
N SER A 112 -1.85 -13.31 -17.04
CA SER A 112 -2.64 -14.47 -16.64
C SER A 112 -2.27 -15.71 -17.49
N ARG A 113 -2.68 -16.90 -17.02
CA ARG A 113 -2.52 -18.19 -17.74
C ARG A 113 -3.10 -18.14 -19.15
N ASP A 114 -4.24 -17.49 -19.33
CA ASP A 114 -4.94 -17.29 -20.62
C ASP A 114 -4.28 -16.22 -21.53
N GLY A 115 -3.16 -15.62 -21.10
CA GLY A 115 -2.44 -14.60 -21.84
C GLY A 115 -2.95 -13.18 -21.65
N ARG A 116 -4.08 -12.99 -20.94
CA ARG A 116 -4.65 -11.68 -20.63
C ARG A 116 -3.71 -10.87 -19.73
N LEU A 117 -3.63 -9.56 -19.96
CA LEU A 117 -2.91 -8.65 -19.08
C LEU A 117 -3.68 -8.45 -17.77
N LEU A 118 -2.94 -8.50 -16.67
CA LEU A 118 -3.41 -8.24 -15.32
C LEU A 118 -3.29 -6.74 -15.02
N TYR A 119 -4.23 -6.22 -14.25
CA TYR A 119 -4.20 -4.83 -13.81
C TYR A 119 -3.14 -4.62 -12.73
N PRO A 120 -2.42 -3.49 -12.72
CA PRO A 120 -1.29 -3.22 -11.80
C PRO A 120 -1.70 -3.07 -10.32
N ALA A 121 -3.00 -3.10 -10.01
CA ALA A 121 -3.47 -3.29 -8.64
C ALA A 121 -3.08 -4.67 -8.06
N PHE A 122 -2.91 -5.68 -8.93
CA PHE A 122 -2.05 -6.80 -8.61
C PHE A 122 -0.60 -6.30 -8.79
N PRO A 123 0.20 -6.16 -7.72
CA PRO A 123 1.43 -5.37 -7.75
C PRO A 123 2.59 -6.12 -8.43
N TYR A 124 2.37 -6.63 -9.64
CA TYR A 124 3.39 -7.27 -10.49
C TYR A 124 4.53 -6.31 -10.85
N THR A 125 4.29 -4.99 -10.78
CA THR A 125 5.33 -3.96 -10.90
C THR A 125 6.39 -4.05 -9.80
N ASN A 126 6.01 -4.63 -8.65
CA ASN A 126 6.89 -4.91 -7.52
C ASN A 126 7.31 -6.38 -7.53
N TYR A 127 6.35 -7.29 -7.66
CA TYR A 127 6.61 -8.74 -7.63
C TYR A 127 7.52 -9.23 -8.74
N THR A 128 7.72 -8.46 -9.81
CA THR A 128 8.75 -8.76 -10.80
C THR A 128 10.16 -8.88 -10.23
N LYS A 129 10.41 -8.37 -9.03
CA LYS A 129 11.69 -8.48 -8.32
C LYS A 129 11.91 -9.86 -7.68
N VAL A 130 10.86 -10.66 -7.53
CA VAL A 130 10.90 -11.95 -6.80
C VAL A 130 11.75 -12.97 -7.55
N THR A 131 12.59 -13.72 -6.84
CA THR A 131 13.42 -14.74 -7.50
C THR A 131 12.58 -15.92 -7.99
N ARG A 132 13.10 -16.65 -8.99
CA ARG A 132 12.40 -17.84 -9.51
C ARG A 132 12.12 -18.89 -8.45
N ALA A 133 13.10 -19.17 -7.60
CA ALA A 133 12.96 -20.11 -6.51
C ALA A 133 11.86 -19.69 -5.51
N ASP A 134 11.74 -18.40 -5.22
CA ASP A 134 10.71 -17.89 -4.31
C ASP A 134 9.30 -17.94 -4.93
N ALA A 135 9.18 -17.61 -6.22
CA ALA A 135 7.92 -17.73 -6.94
C ALA A 135 7.43 -19.19 -7.04
N ASP A 136 8.32 -20.14 -7.34
CA ASP A 136 7.94 -21.55 -7.41
C ASP A 136 7.61 -22.11 -6.01
N ALA A 137 8.31 -21.67 -4.94
CA ALA A 137 7.96 -22.04 -3.56
C ALA A 137 6.58 -21.51 -3.17
N MET A 138 6.26 -20.25 -3.48
CA MET A 138 4.92 -19.68 -3.29
C MET A 138 3.87 -20.46 -4.07
N TYR A 139 4.15 -20.82 -5.33
CA TYR A 139 3.26 -21.64 -6.13
C TYR A 139 3.01 -23.01 -5.47
N ALA A 140 4.05 -23.70 -5.01
CA ALA A 140 3.92 -24.97 -4.29
C ALA A 140 3.03 -24.83 -3.04
N PHE A 141 3.18 -23.73 -2.28
CA PHE A 141 2.30 -23.43 -1.16
C PHE A 141 0.84 -23.26 -1.60
N PHE A 142 0.55 -22.45 -2.62
CA PHE A 142 -0.84 -22.25 -3.06
C PHE A 142 -1.48 -23.52 -3.63
N GLN A 143 -0.69 -24.43 -4.22
CA GLN A 143 -1.18 -25.76 -4.61
C GLN A 143 -1.51 -26.66 -3.40
N SER A 144 -0.94 -26.37 -2.22
CA SER A 144 -1.29 -27.05 -0.96
C SER A 144 -2.47 -26.43 -0.19
N VAL A 145 -2.87 -25.20 -0.54
CA VAL A 145 -4.02 -24.52 0.08
C VAL A 145 -5.31 -25.28 -0.28
N PRO A 146 -6.21 -25.58 0.69
CA PRO A 146 -7.46 -26.26 0.40
C PRO A 146 -8.25 -25.59 -0.73
N ALA A 147 -8.76 -26.40 -1.66
CA ALA A 147 -9.54 -25.92 -2.78
C ALA A 147 -10.87 -25.32 -2.30
N VAL A 148 -11.15 -24.09 -2.71
CA VAL A 148 -12.45 -23.44 -2.48
C VAL A 148 -13.06 -23.14 -3.83
N LYS A 149 -14.21 -23.75 -4.12
CA LYS A 149 -14.91 -23.51 -5.39
C LYS A 149 -15.71 -22.21 -5.31
N ARG A 150 -15.09 -21.11 -5.73
CA ARG A 150 -15.68 -19.77 -5.73
C ARG A 150 -15.36 -19.05 -7.03
N ARG A 151 -16.38 -18.86 -7.87
CA ARG A 151 -16.24 -18.20 -9.18
C ARG A 151 -15.75 -16.76 -9.01
N ASN A 152 -14.78 -16.36 -9.82
CA ASN A 152 -14.28 -14.99 -9.85
C ASN A 152 -15.31 -14.02 -10.44
N THR A 153 -15.46 -12.87 -9.79
CA THR A 153 -16.28 -11.76 -10.28
C THR A 153 -15.50 -10.96 -11.33
N PRO A 154 -16.08 -10.65 -12.51
CA PRO A 154 -15.44 -9.77 -13.48
C PRO A 154 -15.29 -8.34 -12.94
N HIS A 155 -14.19 -7.66 -13.27
CA HIS A 155 -14.00 -6.26 -12.92
C HIS A 155 -15.06 -5.34 -13.53
N ARG A 156 -15.42 -4.26 -12.82
CA ARG A 156 -16.33 -3.21 -13.27
C ARG A 156 -15.55 -1.91 -13.46
N LEU A 157 -14.62 -1.92 -14.41
CA LEU A 157 -13.83 -0.75 -14.77
C LEU A 157 -14.56 0.13 -15.78
N ASN A 158 -14.33 1.44 -15.66
CA ASN A 158 -14.87 2.42 -16.60
C ASN A 158 -14.11 2.37 -17.92
N PHE A 159 -14.78 2.68 -19.04
CA PHE A 159 -14.08 2.93 -20.30
C PHE A 159 -13.16 4.15 -20.16
N PRO A 160 -11.91 4.13 -20.70
CA PRO A 160 -11.30 3.08 -21.52
C PRO A 160 -10.51 2.01 -20.74
N TYR A 161 -10.46 2.08 -19.40
CA TYR A 161 -9.65 1.20 -18.55
C TYR A 161 -10.11 -0.28 -18.56
N ASN A 162 -11.35 -0.55 -18.99
CA ASN A 162 -11.85 -1.90 -19.22
C ASN A 162 -11.28 -2.59 -20.49
N GLN A 163 -10.48 -1.90 -21.29
CA GLN A 163 -9.92 -2.44 -22.55
C GLN A 163 -8.49 -2.97 -22.38
N GLN A 164 -8.21 -4.15 -22.91
CA GLN A 164 -6.86 -4.74 -22.89
C GLN A 164 -5.82 -3.92 -23.66
N ILE A 165 -6.22 -3.21 -24.72
CA ILE A 165 -5.32 -2.33 -25.49
C ILE A 165 -4.89 -1.10 -24.68
N ALA A 166 -5.77 -0.56 -23.84
CA ALA A 166 -5.42 0.54 -22.94
C ALA A 166 -4.42 0.06 -21.88
N LEU A 167 -4.66 -1.11 -21.28
CA LEU A 167 -3.74 -1.72 -20.34
C LEU A 167 -2.37 -2.09 -20.96
N ALA A 168 -2.39 -2.53 -22.22
CA ALA A 168 -1.18 -2.77 -23.00
C ALA A 168 -0.35 -1.50 -23.20
N GLY A 169 -0.99 -0.39 -23.57
CA GLY A 169 -0.34 0.92 -23.68
C GLY A 169 0.20 1.42 -22.34
N TRP A 170 -0.58 1.26 -21.26
CA TRP A 170 -0.13 1.59 -19.90
C TRP A 170 1.14 0.81 -19.53
N ARG A 171 1.16 -0.50 -19.78
CA ARG A 171 2.31 -1.37 -19.48
C ARG A 171 3.54 -0.92 -20.25
N LEU A 172 3.39 -0.56 -21.52
CA LEU A 172 4.51 -0.09 -22.36
C LEU A 172 5.16 1.19 -21.79
N MET A 173 4.38 2.08 -21.18
CA MET A 173 4.88 3.35 -20.66
C MET A 173 5.43 3.26 -19.22
N TYR A 174 4.84 2.40 -18.39
CA TYR A 174 5.04 2.46 -16.93
C TYR A 174 5.56 1.18 -16.28
N PHE A 175 5.89 0.14 -17.07
CA PHE A 175 6.36 -1.12 -16.51
C PHE A 175 7.63 -1.63 -17.17
N THR A 176 8.66 -1.82 -16.33
CA THR A 176 9.90 -2.51 -16.69
C THR A 176 10.03 -3.77 -15.85
N PRO A 177 9.92 -4.97 -16.45
CA PRO A 177 10.12 -6.21 -15.72
C PRO A 177 11.61 -6.47 -15.46
N GLY A 178 11.91 -7.07 -14.32
CA GLY A 178 13.25 -7.50 -13.96
C GLY A 178 13.32 -8.04 -12.54
N VAL A 179 14.00 -9.18 -12.39
CA VAL A 179 14.29 -9.81 -11.10
C VAL A 179 15.24 -8.91 -10.30
N PHE A 180 15.16 -8.98 -8.97
CA PHE A 180 16.09 -8.25 -8.11
C PHE A 180 17.51 -8.77 -8.30
N GLU A 181 18.44 -7.84 -8.55
CA GLU A 181 19.88 -8.11 -8.61
C GLU A 181 20.55 -7.42 -7.41
N PRO A 182 21.31 -8.17 -6.58
CA PRO A 182 22.02 -7.57 -5.46
C PRO A 182 22.98 -6.46 -5.90
N VAL A 183 22.96 -5.35 -5.17
CA VAL A 183 23.88 -4.22 -5.37
C VAL A 183 25.23 -4.58 -4.72
N PRO A 184 26.34 -4.72 -5.47
CA PRO A 184 27.61 -5.19 -4.92
C PRO A 184 28.21 -4.28 -3.85
N ALA A 185 27.94 -2.98 -3.93
CA ALA A 185 28.42 -2.00 -2.95
C ALA A 185 27.66 -2.04 -1.61
N GLN A 186 26.57 -2.80 -1.53
CA GLN A 186 25.69 -2.86 -0.36
C GLN A 186 25.86 -4.16 0.42
N SER A 187 25.63 -4.10 1.73
CA SER A 187 25.74 -5.28 2.59
C SER A 187 24.69 -6.35 2.23
N PRO A 188 24.92 -7.64 2.57
CA PRO A 188 23.91 -8.68 2.39
C PRO A 188 22.57 -8.37 3.08
N ALA A 189 22.62 -7.76 4.28
CA ALA A 189 21.42 -7.35 5.01
C ALA A 189 20.66 -6.24 4.29
N TRP A 190 21.37 -5.26 3.73
CA TRP A 190 20.75 -4.21 2.92
C TRP A 190 20.09 -4.78 1.67
N ASN A 191 20.79 -5.66 0.93
CA ASN A 191 20.24 -6.29 -0.27
C ASN A 191 19.01 -7.16 0.04
N ARG A 192 19.02 -7.86 1.17
CA ARG A 192 17.85 -8.61 1.64
C ARG A 192 16.67 -7.68 1.97
N GLY A 193 16.94 -6.54 2.59
CA GLY A 193 15.94 -5.52 2.88
C GLY A 193 15.33 -4.92 1.62
N ALA A 194 16.17 -4.52 0.68
CA ALA A 194 15.76 -3.99 -0.63
C ALA A 194 14.88 -4.99 -1.38
N TYR A 195 15.31 -6.26 -1.46
CA TYR A 195 14.53 -7.34 -2.07
C TYR A 195 13.12 -7.47 -1.49
N LEU A 196 12.99 -7.42 -0.16
CA LEU A 196 11.71 -7.55 0.52
C LEU A 196 10.85 -6.29 0.39
N VAL A 197 11.42 -5.10 0.53
CA VAL A 197 10.70 -3.83 0.47
C VAL A 197 10.24 -3.50 -0.95
N GLU A 198 11.11 -3.67 -1.95
CA GLU A 198 10.82 -3.37 -3.36
C GLU A 198 9.99 -4.48 -4.03
N GLY A 199 10.17 -5.73 -3.59
CA GLY A 199 9.51 -6.92 -4.10
C GLY A 199 8.20 -7.25 -3.37
N LEU A 200 8.22 -8.31 -2.56
CA LEU A 200 7.00 -8.87 -1.93
C LEU A 200 6.30 -7.91 -0.97
N GLY A 201 7.05 -7.10 -0.22
CA GLY A 201 6.48 -6.09 0.67
C GLY A 201 5.87 -4.89 -0.07
N HIS A 202 6.13 -4.76 -1.39
CA HIS A 202 5.55 -3.79 -2.32
C HIS A 202 5.36 -2.38 -1.73
N CYS A 203 6.29 -1.89 -0.91
CA CYS A 203 6.05 -0.71 -0.08
C CYS A 203 5.74 0.54 -0.91
N SER A 204 6.29 0.63 -2.13
CA SER A 204 6.00 1.69 -3.10
C SER A 204 4.59 1.66 -3.68
N ALA A 205 3.83 0.57 -3.50
CA ALA A 205 2.43 0.52 -3.89
C ALA A 205 1.57 1.50 -3.08
N CYS A 206 1.99 1.84 -1.86
CA CYS A 206 1.33 2.83 -1.02
C CYS A 206 2.20 4.08 -0.84
N HIS A 207 3.48 3.90 -0.51
CA HIS A 207 4.37 4.99 -0.10
C HIS A 207 5.02 5.75 -1.27
N SER A 208 4.38 5.81 -2.44
CA SER A 208 4.90 6.53 -3.60
C SER A 208 3.80 7.33 -4.29
N PRO A 209 4.14 8.49 -4.89
CA PRO A 209 3.18 9.26 -5.65
C PRO A 209 2.73 8.48 -6.88
N ARG A 210 1.46 8.70 -7.26
CA ARG A 210 0.86 8.12 -8.45
C ARG A 210 0.46 9.24 -9.41
N ASN A 211 0.79 9.04 -10.69
CA ASN A 211 0.33 9.95 -11.75
C ASN A 211 -1.16 9.75 -12.06
N ALA A 212 -1.70 10.58 -12.95
CA ALA A 212 -3.11 10.52 -13.36
C ALA A 212 -3.53 9.17 -14.01
N ALA A 213 -2.58 8.39 -14.52
CA ALA A 213 -2.81 7.05 -15.05
C ALA A 213 -2.69 5.95 -13.98
N GLY A 214 -2.52 6.33 -12.70
CA GLY A 214 -2.39 5.40 -11.57
C GLY A 214 -1.01 4.73 -11.46
N ALA A 215 -0.04 5.11 -12.29
CA ALA A 215 1.31 4.54 -12.24
C ALA A 215 2.15 5.21 -11.15
N ILE A 216 2.98 4.41 -10.48
CA ILE A 216 3.92 4.86 -9.47
C ILE A 216 5.04 5.65 -10.16
N GLU A 217 5.32 6.87 -9.70
CA GLU A 217 6.36 7.74 -10.28
C GLU A 217 7.76 7.47 -9.71
N GLY A 218 7.92 6.34 -9.02
CA GLY A 218 9.16 5.86 -8.42
C GLY A 218 9.40 6.38 -7.00
N GLY A 219 10.46 5.88 -6.37
CA GLY A 219 10.87 6.25 -5.02
C GLY A 219 9.87 5.84 -3.93
N LEU A 220 10.04 6.37 -2.72
CA LEU A 220 9.14 6.17 -1.57
C LEU A 220 8.71 7.53 -0.98
N GLY A 221 8.31 8.43 -1.88
CA GLY A 221 8.03 9.83 -1.59
C GLY A 221 6.69 10.12 -0.93
N GLY A 222 5.88 9.10 -0.63
CA GLY A 222 4.54 9.25 -0.05
C GLY A 222 3.47 9.52 -1.10
N GLY A 223 2.22 9.30 -0.73
CA GLY A 223 1.10 9.46 -1.66
C GLY A 223 -0.25 9.27 -1.00
N LEU A 224 -1.26 9.94 -1.54
CA LEU A 224 -2.64 9.65 -1.20
C LEU A 224 -3.02 8.30 -1.80
N ILE A 225 -3.60 7.43 -0.99
CA ILE A 225 -4.25 6.20 -1.44
C ILE A 225 -5.69 6.60 -1.81
N PRO A 226 -6.01 6.71 -3.11
CA PRO A 226 -7.32 7.16 -3.55
C PRO A 226 -8.42 6.20 -3.06
N THR A 227 -9.68 6.64 -3.13
CA THR A 227 -10.92 5.90 -2.78
C THR A 227 -11.05 5.43 -1.33
N ILE A 228 -10.01 4.88 -0.71
CA ILE A 228 -9.99 4.56 0.73
C ILE A 228 -9.66 5.79 1.59
N GLY A 229 -9.12 6.86 0.97
CA GLY A 229 -8.92 8.16 1.58
C GLY A 229 -7.87 8.18 2.69
N TRP A 230 -6.79 7.40 2.59
CA TRP A 230 -5.66 7.46 3.52
C TRP A 230 -4.45 8.05 2.84
N TYR A 231 -3.55 8.70 3.60
CA TYR A 231 -2.26 9.13 3.09
C TYR A 231 -1.16 8.20 3.62
N ALA A 232 -0.42 7.58 2.70
CA ALA A 232 0.78 6.83 3.02
C ALA A 232 1.96 7.80 3.06
N PRO A 233 2.55 8.08 4.24
CA PRO A 233 3.54 9.14 4.34
C PRO A 233 4.86 8.77 3.66
N SER A 234 5.60 9.77 3.23
CA SER A 234 6.92 9.62 2.63
C SER A 234 7.88 8.89 3.58
N LEU A 235 8.50 7.80 3.09
CA LEU A 235 9.55 7.07 3.81
C LEU A 235 10.92 7.68 3.60
N THR A 236 11.04 8.67 2.71
CA THR A 236 12.27 9.45 2.49
C THR A 236 12.26 10.78 3.23
N SER A 237 11.12 11.32 3.64
CA SER A 237 11.05 12.61 4.35
C SER A 237 10.99 12.45 5.87
N ASP A 238 11.99 12.98 6.58
CA ASP A 238 12.00 12.97 8.06
C ASP A 238 10.86 13.82 8.68
N ALA A 239 10.24 14.72 7.89
CA ALA A 239 9.02 15.42 8.29
C ALA A 239 7.79 14.52 8.36
N GLU A 240 7.85 13.37 7.70
CA GLU A 240 6.75 12.42 7.56
C GLU A 240 7.14 11.07 8.21
N ALA A 241 7.33 10.01 7.41
CA ALA A 241 7.69 8.68 7.90
C ALA A 241 9.14 8.27 7.60
N GLY A 242 10.01 9.24 7.29
CA GLY A 242 11.45 9.04 7.15
C GLY A 242 12.08 8.40 8.38
N LEU A 243 12.86 7.34 8.14
CA LEU A 243 13.45 6.49 9.19
C LEU A 243 14.96 6.70 9.38
N GLY A 244 15.55 7.67 8.67
CA GLY A 244 16.99 7.92 8.68
C GLY A 244 17.56 8.18 10.07
N SER A 245 16.79 8.88 10.92
CA SER A 245 17.14 9.23 12.30
C SER A 245 16.73 8.19 13.37
N TRP A 246 16.12 7.07 12.98
CA TRP A 246 15.59 6.07 13.91
C TRP A 246 16.62 5.00 14.26
N ALA A 247 16.53 4.41 15.46
CA ALA A 247 17.31 3.21 15.75
C ALA A 247 16.69 2.01 15.02
N VAL A 248 17.53 1.12 14.46
CA VAL A 248 17.04 -0.09 13.76
C VAL A 248 16.07 -0.92 14.61
N PRO A 249 16.31 -1.17 15.91
CA PRO A 249 15.36 -1.90 16.76
C PRO A 249 13.98 -1.23 16.87
N GLU A 250 13.90 0.11 16.85
CA GLU A 250 12.61 0.84 16.90
C GLU A 250 11.81 0.64 15.60
N ILE A 251 12.50 0.60 14.46
CA ILE A 251 11.88 0.31 13.15
C ILE A 251 11.38 -1.14 13.14
N VAL A 252 12.20 -2.08 13.60
CA VAL A 252 11.81 -3.50 13.71
C VAL A 252 10.59 -3.66 14.61
N GLN A 253 10.56 -2.96 15.75
CA GLN A 253 9.43 -2.97 16.66
C GLN A 253 8.16 -2.46 15.97
N LEU A 254 8.22 -1.30 15.30
CA LEU A 254 7.08 -0.71 14.59
C LEU A 254 6.52 -1.68 13.53
N LEU A 255 7.40 -2.28 12.71
CA LEU A 255 6.98 -3.18 11.64
C LEU A 255 6.41 -4.51 12.16
N LYS A 256 6.89 -5.03 13.30
CA LYS A 256 6.39 -6.29 13.86
C LYS A 256 5.16 -6.14 14.75
N THR A 257 5.06 -5.06 15.51
CA THR A 257 4.02 -4.91 16.54
C THR A 257 2.99 -3.83 16.21
N GLY A 258 3.32 -2.95 15.27
CA GLY A 258 2.54 -1.77 14.93
C GLY A 258 2.79 -0.57 15.84
N GLN A 259 3.71 -0.69 16.80
CA GLN A 259 4.00 0.38 17.76
C GLN A 259 5.50 0.49 18.07
N SER A 260 5.97 1.71 18.29
CA SER A 260 7.27 2.04 18.85
C SER A 260 7.14 3.23 19.80
N PRO A 261 8.17 3.59 20.57
CA PRO A 261 8.16 4.81 21.39
C PRO A 261 7.89 6.10 20.59
N ARG A 262 8.10 6.08 19.28
CA ARG A 262 7.97 7.25 18.40
C ARG A 262 6.69 7.28 17.56
N SER A 263 6.07 6.13 17.30
CA SER A 263 4.93 6.06 16.39
C SER A 263 4.07 4.83 16.61
N THR A 264 2.82 4.91 16.16
CA THR A 264 1.87 3.81 16.10
C THR A 264 1.20 3.83 14.74
N VAL A 265 1.07 2.67 14.11
CA VAL A 265 0.39 2.55 12.81
C VAL A 265 -1.12 2.43 13.00
N PHE A 266 -1.88 3.03 12.09
CA PHE A 266 -3.33 2.98 12.02
C PHE A 266 -3.79 2.70 10.58
N GLY A 267 -5.08 2.41 10.40
CA GLY A 267 -5.69 2.26 9.09
C GLY A 267 -5.03 1.14 8.25
N PRO A 268 -4.78 1.36 6.95
CA PRO A 268 -4.20 0.34 6.07
C PRO A 268 -2.86 -0.21 6.57
N MET A 269 -2.02 0.62 7.18
CA MET A 269 -0.72 0.15 7.69
C MET A 269 -0.88 -0.77 8.92
N ALA A 270 -1.93 -0.58 9.74
CA ALA A 270 -2.27 -1.53 10.80
C ALA A 270 -2.72 -2.87 10.21
N GLU A 271 -3.49 -2.88 9.11
CA GLU A 271 -3.84 -4.12 8.40
C GLU A 271 -2.60 -4.84 7.86
N VAL A 272 -1.65 -4.11 7.24
CA VAL A 272 -0.38 -4.67 6.73
C VAL A 272 0.43 -5.32 7.85
N VAL A 273 0.56 -4.65 9.00
CA VAL A 273 1.24 -5.26 10.16
C VAL A 273 0.49 -6.49 10.65
N PHE A 274 -0.84 -6.40 10.76
CA PHE A 274 -1.68 -7.48 11.27
C PHE A 274 -1.69 -8.72 10.36
N LYS A 275 -1.73 -8.54 9.04
CA LYS A 275 -1.89 -9.66 8.09
C LYS A 275 -0.56 -10.14 7.48
N SER A 276 0.48 -9.33 7.51
CA SER A 276 1.78 -9.63 6.87
C SER A 276 2.97 -9.48 7.84
N LEU A 277 3.36 -8.26 8.19
CA LEU A 277 4.69 -8.00 8.74
C LEU A 277 4.96 -8.66 10.10
N GLN A 278 3.93 -8.85 10.94
CA GLN A 278 4.10 -9.55 12.21
C GLN A 278 4.49 -11.04 12.05
N HIS A 279 4.26 -11.62 10.88
CA HIS A 279 4.60 -13.00 10.53
C HIS A 279 5.96 -13.12 9.82
N VAL A 280 6.59 -11.99 9.48
CA VAL A 280 7.92 -11.98 8.87
C VAL A 280 8.97 -12.26 9.94
N ARG A 281 9.99 -13.06 9.58
CA ARG A 281 11.04 -13.44 10.52
C ARG A 281 11.85 -12.19 10.90
N GLU A 282 12.29 -12.13 12.15
CA GLU A 282 12.98 -10.96 12.67
C GLU A 282 14.24 -10.55 11.88
N PRO A 283 15.11 -11.47 11.41
CA PRO A 283 16.25 -11.08 10.58
C PRO A 283 15.84 -10.40 9.26
N ASP A 284 14.69 -10.80 8.69
CA ASP A 284 14.17 -10.22 7.47
C ASP A 284 13.54 -8.84 7.74
N VAL A 285 12.83 -8.65 8.85
CA VAL A 285 12.35 -7.32 9.27
C VAL A 285 13.53 -6.39 9.60
N ALA A 286 14.59 -6.90 10.24
CA ALA A 286 15.81 -6.13 10.50
C ALA A 286 16.50 -5.72 9.20
N ALA A 287 16.54 -6.60 8.21
CA ALA A 287 17.02 -6.28 6.87
C ALA A 287 16.18 -5.17 6.21
N MET A 288 14.84 -5.27 6.26
CA MET A 288 13.93 -4.21 5.79
C MET A 288 14.20 -2.89 6.51
N ALA A 289 14.39 -2.91 7.83
CA ALA A 289 14.71 -1.74 8.62
C ALA A 289 16.05 -1.09 8.23
N ILE A 290 17.08 -1.88 7.95
CA ILE A 290 18.39 -1.41 7.46
C ILE A 290 18.23 -0.70 6.11
N TYR A 291 17.49 -1.30 5.17
CA TYR A 291 17.22 -0.70 3.87
C TYR A 291 16.43 0.61 4.01
N LEU A 292 15.31 0.60 4.73
CA LEU A 292 14.45 1.77 4.89
C LEU A 292 15.17 2.93 5.61
N LYS A 293 16.01 2.63 6.61
CA LYS A 293 16.85 3.63 7.28
C LYS A 293 17.89 4.27 6.35
N SER A 294 18.33 3.54 5.32
CA SER A 294 19.35 4.02 4.38
C SER A 294 18.80 4.93 3.28
N LEU A 295 17.47 5.04 3.17
CA LEU A 295 16.83 5.88 2.17
C LEU A 295 17.26 7.35 2.34
N PRO A 296 17.47 8.08 1.23
CA PRO A 296 17.91 9.46 1.30
C PRO A 296 16.87 10.32 2.01
N ALA A 297 17.33 11.17 2.92
CA ALA A 297 16.47 12.14 3.59
C ALA A 297 16.08 13.25 2.61
N ALA A 298 14.79 13.37 2.31
CA ALA A 298 14.23 14.56 1.72
C ALA A 298 14.09 15.64 2.82
N PRO A 299 14.51 16.89 2.56
CA PRO A 299 14.40 17.95 3.54
C PRO A 299 12.93 18.23 3.89
N ALA A 300 12.68 18.45 5.18
CA ALA A 300 11.41 18.91 5.68
C ALA A 300 11.09 20.31 5.11
N PRO A 301 9.86 20.57 4.64
CA PRO A 301 9.47 21.93 4.30
C PRO A 301 9.52 22.80 5.56
N THR A 302 10.25 23.91 5.53
CA THR A 302 10.17 24.92 6.58
C THR A 302 8.85 25.68 6.43
N ARG A 303 8.09 25.78 7.52
CA ARG A 303 6.79 26.47 7.52
C ARG A 303 6.74 27.54 8.59
N GLU A 304 6.25 28.70 8.17
CA GLU A 304 5.71 29.69 9.09
C GLU A 304 4.28 29.28 9.49
N PRO A 305 3.91 29.39 10.78
CA PRO A 305 2.55 29.18 11.21
C PRO A 305 1.58 30.11 10.47
N ILE A 306 0.48 29.56 9.95
CA ILE A 306 -0.60 30.36 9.37
C ILE A 306 -1.32 31.06 10.53
N LYS A 307 -1.35 32.39 10.50
CA LYS A 307 -1.94 33.25 11.54
C LYS A 307 -3.06 34.12 10.96
N GLY A 308 -4.02 34.47 11.79
CA GLY A 308 -5.06 35.44 11.46
C GLY A 308 -6.32 35.25 12.30
N PRO A 309 -7.20 36.26 12.40
CA PRO A 309 -8.34 36.25 13.33
C PRO A 309 -9.26 35.04 13.16
N GLN A 310 -9.48 34.60 11.92
CA GLN A 310 -10.30 33.43 11.62
C GLN A 310 -9.65 32.12 12.08
N VAL A 311 -8.33 32.00 11.91
CA VAL A 311 -7.56 30.85 12.40
C VAL A 311 -7.55 30.87 13.93
N ASP A 312 -7.31 32.02 14.56
CA ASP A 312 -7.29 32.14 16.02
C ASP A 312 -8.65 31.74 16.64
N GLN A 313 -9.76 32.13 16.00
CA GLN A 313 -11.10 31.71 16.41
C GLN A 313 -11.30 30.19 16.25
N LEU A 314 -10.88 29.62 15.12
CA LEU A 314 -10.96 28.18 14.86
C LEU A 314 -10.16 27.38 15.89
N ILE A 315 -8.94 27.83 16.21
CA ILE A 315 -8.07 27.21 17.21
C ILE A 315 -8.69 27.32 18.61
N ALA A 316 -9.29 28.46 18.96
CA ALA A 316 -9.99 28.63 20.25
C ALA A 316 -11.20 27.69 20.39
N GLN A 317 -12.00 27.54 19.33
CA GLN A 317 -13.10 26.57 19.30
C GLN A 317 -12.57 25.13 19.43
N GLY A 318 -11.53 24.79 18.67
CA GLY A 318 -10.88 23.49 18.72
C GLY A 318 -10.31 23.14 20.09
N LYS A 319 -9.79 24.14 20.83
CA LYS A 319 -9.31 23.97 22.20
C LYS A 319 -10.44 23.51 23.14
N ASN A 320 -11.60 24.16 23.08
CA ASN A 320 -12.74 23.79 23.92
C ASN A 320 -13.21 22.36 23.63
N LEU A 321 -13.25 21.98 22.34
CA LEU A 321 -13.59 20.61 21.93
C LEU A 321 -12.55 19.59 22.43
N TYR A 322 -11.26 19.93 22.33
CA TYR A 322 -10.18 19.08 22.84
C TYR A 322 -10.27 18.85 24.35
N GLU A 323 -10.50 19.91 25.11
CA GLU A 323 -10.70 19.86 26.56
C GLU A 323 -11.94 19.05 26.96
N THR A 324 -12.95 18.98 26.09
CA THR A 324 -14.19 18.24 26.36
C THR A 324 -14.06 16.76 26.00
N HIS A 325 -13.36 16.43 24.91
CA HIS A 325 -13.46 15.11 24.29
C HIS A 325 -12.15 14.32 24.21
N CYS A 326 -11.00 14.99 24.28
CA CYS A 326 -9.71 14.39 23.92
C CYS A 326 -8.70 14.38 25.09
N ILE A 327 -8.83 15.33 26.01
CA ILE A 327 -7.84 15.60 27.05
C ILE A 327 -7.61 14.42 28.01
N ASP A 328 -8.65 13.62 28.28
CA ASP A 328 -8.57 12.50 29.23
C ASP A 328 -7.60 11.40 28.77
N CYS A 329 -7.38 11.27 27.45
CA CYS A 329 -6.44 10.31 26.88
C CYS A 329 -5.14 10.97 26.42
N HIS A 330 -5.23 12.15 25.78
CA HIS A 330 -4.07 12.80 25.16
C HIS A 330 -3.36 13.82 26.05
N GLY A 331 -3.95 14.18 27.20
CA GLY A 331 -3.39 15.11 28.18
C GLY A 331 -3.46 16.57 27.74
N ALA A 332 -3.39 17.50 28.70
CA ALA A 332 -3.41 18.94 28.41
C ALA A 332 -2.16 19.40 27.61
N ASP A 333 -1.04 18.69 27.77
CA ASP A 333 0.22 18.96 27.09
C ASP A 333 0.39 18.13 25.79
N GLY A 334 -0.64 17.39 25.39
CA GLY A 334 -0.65 16.60 24.15
C GLY A 334 0.38 15.48 24.12
N LYS A 335 0.99 15.10 25.26
CA LYS A 335 1.98 14.02 25.32
C LYS A 335 1.36 12.62 25.36
N GLY A 336 0.06 12.53 25.63
CA GLY A 336 -0.63 11.27 25.82
C GLY A 336 -0.03 10.43 26.96
N LEU A 337 -0.23 9.12 26.86
CA LEU A 337 0.30 8.11 27.77
C LEU A 337 0.87 6.95 26.95
N PRO A 338 2.09 7.07 26.38
CA PRO A 338 2.67 6.02 25.57
C PRO A 338 2.86 4.72 26.37
N PRO A 339 2.65 3.54 25.76
CA PRO A 339 2.26 3.33 24.36
C PRO A 339 0.73 3.40 24.12
N ALA A 340 -0.08 3.50 25.17
CA ALA A 340 -1.54 3.42 25.08
C ALA A 340 -2.16 4.57 24.28
N TYR A 341 -1.77 5.81 24.59
CA TYR A 341 -2.23 7.00 23.89
C TYR A 341 -1.01 7.73 23.32
N PRO A 342 -0.84 7.75 21.98
CA PRO A 342 0.35 8.34 21.38
C PRO A 342 0.39 9.85 21.62
N PRO A 343 1.60 10.44 21.65
CA PRO A 343 1.74 11.89 21.72
C PRO A 343 1.12 12.51 20.47
N LEU A 344 0.44 13.65 20.64
CA LEU A 344 0.01 14.54 19.56
C LEU A 344 1.03 15.66 19.35
N ALA A 345 1.71 16.07 20.43
CA ALA A 345 2.81 17.02 20.40
C ALA A 345 4.01 16.46 19.62
N GLY A 346 4.48 17.17 18.59
CA GLY A 346 5.63 16.77 17.77
C GLY A 346 5.42 15.49 16.96
N ASN A 347 4.21 14.94 16.92
CA ASN A 347 3.93 13.71 16.19
C ASN A 347 3.84 14.00 14.69
N ARG A 348 4.70 13.33 13.92
CA ARG A 348 4.76 13.48 12.45
C ARG A 348 3.45 13.10 11.75
N ALA A 349 2.67 12.21 12.35
CA ALA A 349 1.34 11.87 11.86
C ALA A 349 0.36 13.06 11.92
N ILE A 350 0.63 14.03 12.81
CA ILE A 350 -0.14 15.25 13.01
C ILE A 350 0.47 16.42 12.26
N THR A 351 1.80 16.52 12.19
CA THR A 351 2.49 17.69 11.62
C THR A 351 2.70 17.63 10.10
N MET A 352 2.40 16.48 9.46
CA MET A 352 2.43 16.36 8.00
C MET A 352 1.43 17.29 7.29
N ASP A 353 1.71 17.60 6.02
CA ASP A 353 0.91 18.49 5.16
C ASP A 353 -0.52 18.00 5.04
N HIS A 354 -0.67 16.73 4.70
CA HIS A 354 -1.95 16.10 4.47
C HIS A 354 -2.64 15.83 5.81
N SER A 355 -3.72 16.55 6.05
CA SER A 355 -4.55 16.44 7.26
C SER A 355 -5.38 15.14 7.32
N VAL A 356 -5.50 14.42 6.21
CA VAL A 356 -6.47 13.33 6.02
C VAL A 356 -6.36 12.23 7.10
N ASN A 357 -5.15 11.83 7.47
CA ASN A 357 -4.97 10.78 8.48
C ASN A 357 -5.50 11.23 9.85
N ALA A 358 -5.18 12.46 10.27
CA ALA A 358 -5.66 13.03 11.52
C ALA A 358 -7.20 13.18 11.50
N VAL A 359 -7.76 13.70 10.40
CA VAL A 359 -9.21 13.84 10.22
C VAL A 359 -9.91 12.48 10.31
N ARG A 360 -9.37 11.45 9.64
CA ARG A 360 -9.97 10.11 9.66
C ARG A 360 -9.91 9.45 11.02
N ILE A 361 -8.82 9.63 11.75
CA ILE A 361 -8.68 9.13 13.11
C ILE A 361 -9.69 9.80 14.05
N VAL A 362 -9.91 11.12 13.93
CA VAL A 362 -10.96 11.81 14.71
C VAL A 362 -12.37 11.30 14.33
N LEU A 363 -12.67 11.22 13.03
CA LEU A 363 -14.00 10.80 12.57
C LEU A 363 -14.33 9.35 12.95
N ASN A 364 -13.38 8.44 12.74
CA ASN A 364 -13.65 7.00 12.73
C ASN A 364 -13.00 6.25 13.90
N GLY A 365 -12.17 6.93 14.68
CA GLY A 365 -11.37 6.28 15.69
C GLY A 365 -10.40 5.27 15.06
N GLY A 366 -10.05 4.25 15.83
CA GLY A 366 -9.28 3.13 15.34
C GLY A 366 -8.41 2.49 16.40
N PHE A 367 -7.74 1.41 16.00
CA PHE A 367 -6.86 0.63 16.87
C PHE A 367 -5.52 0.42 16.18
N ALA A 368 -4.45 0.40 16.98
CA ALA A 368 -3.22 -0.25 16.59
C ALA A 368 -3.47 -1.75 16.31
N PRO A 369 -2.65 -2.44 15.51
CA PRO A 369 -2.88 -3.83 15.19
C PRO A 369 -2.70 -4.74 16.43
N GLY A 370 -3.59 -5.72 16.56
CA GLY A 370 -3.46 -6.78 17.55
C GLY A 370 -2.37 -7.76 17.16
N THR A 371 -1.22 -7.72 17.81
CA THR A 371 -0.06 -8.58 17.50
C THR A 371 0.43 -9.31 18.74
N ALA A 372 1.35 -10.27 18.58
CA ALA A 372 2.00 -10.90 19.74
C ALA A 372 2.69 -9.88 20.66
N GLY A 373 3.26 -8.81 20.10
CA GLY A 373 3.90 -7.71 20.84
C GLY A 373 2.94 -6.62 21.31
N ASN A 374 1.66 -6.68 20.90
CA ASN A 374 0.60 -5.76 21.28
C ASN A 374 -0.76 -6.48 21.27
N PRO A 375 -1.01 -7.40 22.21
CA PRO A 375 -2.18 -8.29 22.14
C PRO A 375 -3.50 -7.59 22.50
N ARG A 376 -3.44 -6.42 23.14
CA ARG A 376 -4.60 -5.62 23.58
C ARG A 376 -4.36 -4.15 23.23
N PRO A 377 -4.45 -3.77 21.94
CA PRO A 377 -4.29 -2.38 21.52
C PRO A 377 -5.33 -1.49 22.20
N TYR A 378 -4.90 -0.34 22.71
CA TYR A 378 -5.80 0.74 23.05
C TYR A 378 -6.36 1.36 21.77
N GLY A 379 -7.63 1.77 21.84
CA GLY A 379 -8.34 2.37 20.70
C GLY A 379 -8.68 3.82 20.96
N MET A 380 -8.79 4.58 19.87
CA MET A 380 -9.40 5.89 19.87
C MET A 380 -10.89 5.74 19.49
N PRO A 381 -11.84 6.34 20.23
CA PRO A 381 -13.25 6.29 19.87
C PRO A 381 -13.56 7.13 18.61
N PRO A 382 -14.58 6.76 17.82
CA PRO A 382 -15.04 7.57 16.69
C PRO A 382 -15.83 8.80 17.15
N PHE A 383 -15.54 9.98 16.61
CA PHE A 383 -16.29 11.21 16.92
C PHE A 383 -17.26 11.66 15.81
N SER A 384 -17.33 10.94 14.69
CA SER A 384 -18.22 11.29 13.57
C SER A 384 -19.71 11.40 13.96
N HIS A 385 -20.15 10.72 15.01
CA HIS A 385 -21.54 10.79 15.47
C HIS A 385 -21.80 11.92 16.50
N LEU A 386 -20.74 12.54 17.03
CA LEU A 386 -20.82 13.57 18.06
C LEU A 386 -20.48 14.96 17.52
N LEU A 387 -19.49 15.03 16.63
CA LEU A 387 -18.96 16.29 16.10
C LEU A 387 -19.35 16.48 14.63
N ASP A 388 -19.80 17.68 14.30
CA ASP A 388 -20.04 18.08 12.92
C ASP A 388 -18.72 18.35 12.15
N ASP A 389 -18.81 18.70 10.87
CA ASP A 389 -17.63 18.93 10.03
C ASP A 389 -16.79 20.15 10.46
N ALA A 390 -17.43 21.18 11.00
CA ALA A 390 -16.75 22.38 11.45
C ALA A 390 -16.05 22.14 12.80
N GLU A 391 -16.68 21.39 13.70
CA GLU A 391 -16.11 21.01 14.98
C GLU A 391 -14.91 20.07 14.81
N VAL A 392 -15.00 19.07 13.93
CA VAL A 392 -13.86 18.20 13.60
C VAL A 392 -12.72 19.02 12.98
N ALA A 393 -13.03 19.94 12.07
CA ALA A 393 -12.03 20.84 11.48
C ALA A 393 -11.35 21.71 12.55
N ALA A 394 -12.12 22.22 13.51
CA ALA A 394 -11.62 23.03 14.61
C ALA A 394 -10.67 22.24 15.53
N VAL A 395 -11.10 21.08 16.04
CA VAL A 395 -10.28 20.27 16.95
C VAL A 395 -9.02 19.73 16.26
N ALA A 396 -9.12 19.30 15.00
CA ALA A 396 -7.97 18.85 14.23
C ALA A 396 -6.97 20.00 13.98
N SER A 397 -7.47 21.21 13.69
CA SER A 397 -6.62 22.41 13.53
C SER A 397 -5.93 22.78 14.83
N TYR A 398 -6.64 22.75 15.96
CA TYR A 398 -6.06 22.99 17.28
C TYR A 398 -4.92 22.03 17.58
N ILE A 399 -5.13 20.73 17.40
CA ILE A 399 -4.11 19.69 17.60
C ILE A 399 -2.88 19.93 16.71
N ARG A 400 -3.11 20.34 15.46
CA ARG A 400 -2.06 20.60 14.45
C ARG A 400 -1.26 21.89 14.67
N ALA A 401 -1.74 22.80 15.52
CA ALA A 401 -1.10 24.06 15.86
C ALA A 401 -0.61 24.14 17.34
N SER A 402 -0.89 23.12 18.14
CA SER A 402 -0.57 23.09 19.57
C SER A 402 0.77 22.43 19.88
N TRP A 403 1.32 22.72 21.06
CA TRP A 403 2.53 22.07 21.61
C TRP A 403 3.76 22.11 20.70
N GLY A 404 3.92 23.20 19.94
CA GLY A 404 5.03 23.39 19.00
C GLY A 404 4.77 22.82 17.60
N ASN A 405 3.59 22.26 17.34
CA ASN A 405 3.16 21.87 16.00
C ASN A 405 2.87 23.12 15.16
N THR A 406 3.23 23.08 13.87
CA THR A 406 3.07 24.19 12.92
C THR A 406 2.38 23.74 11.62
N ALA A 407 1.56 22.69 11.71
CA ALA A 407 0.89 22.14 10.53
C ALA A 407 -0.27 23.05 10.07
N PRO A 408 -0.58 23.10 8.76
CA PRO A 408 -1.71 23.86 8.26
C PRO A 408 -3.05 23.48 8.91
N PRO A 409 -3.97 24.44 9.10
CA PRO A 409 -5.30 24.15 9.62
C PRO A 409 -6.09 23.26 8.66
N VAL A 410 -7.09 22.59 9.20
CA VAL A 410 -8.02 21.72 8.46
C VAL A 410 -9.27 22.51 8.13
N SER A 411 -9.75 22.41 6.88
CA SER A 411 -11.01 23.02 6.47
C SER A 411 -12.21 22.09 6.67
N THR A 412 -13.39 22.67 6.90
CA THR A 412 -14.67 21.94 6.94
C THR A 412 -14.91 21.13 5.66
N ALA A 413 -14.51 21.66 4.50
CA ALA A 413 -14.67 20.97 3.21
C ALA A 413 -13.80 19.71 3.11
N GLU A 414 -12.59 19.73 3.68
CA GLU A 414 -11.76 18.52 3.77
C GLU A 414 -12.42 17.47 4.67
N VAL A 415 -12.96 17.87 5.82
CA VAL A 415 -13.65 16.93 6.73
C VAL A 415 -14.85 16.31 6.06
N ASN A 416 -15.71 17.13 5.44
CA ASN A 416 -16.91 16.66 4.74
C ASN A 416 -16.57 15.60 3.67
N ARG A 417 -15.53 15.86 2.88
CA ARG A 417 -15.02 14.91 1.88
C ARG A 417 -14.69 13.56 2.50
N TYR A 418 -13.93 13.55 3.60
CA TYR A 418 -13.48 12.30 4.22
C TYR A 418 -14.54 11.59 5.07
N ARG A 419 -15.53 12.31 5.60
CA ARG A 419 -16.69 11.71 6.28
C ARG A 419 -17.50 10.81 5.36
N SER A 420 -17.62 11.20 4.09
CA SER A 420 -18.34 10.41 3.07
C SER A 420 -17.54 9.22 2.52
N THR A 421 -16.27 9.07 2.90
CA THR A 421 -15.42 7.99 2.41
C THR A 421 -15.76 6.68 3.13
N PRO A 422 -16.03 5.57 2.42
CA PRO A 422 -16.33 4.28 3.03
C PRO A 422 -15.27 3.80 4.03
N LEU A 423 -15.72 3.01 5.00
CA LEU A 423 -14.88 2.23 5.90
C LEU A 423 -14.88 0.78 5.38
N ASP A 424 -13.70 0.27 5.04
CA ASP A 424 -13.48 -1.11 4.58
C ASP A 424 -13.47 -2.12 5.75
#